data_AF-A0A2N2LQN9-F1
#
_entry.id   AF-A0A2N2LQN9-F1
#
_cell.length_a   1.000
_cell.length_b   1.000
_cell.length_c   1.000
_cell.angle_alpha   90.00
_cell.angle_beta   90.00
_cell.angle_gamma   90.00
#
_symmetry.space_group_name_H-M   'P 1'
#
loop_
_entity.id
_entity.type
_entity.pdbx_description
1 polymer ?
#
loop_
_entity_poly.entity_id
_entity_poly.type
_entity_poly.pdbx_seq_one_letter_code
_entity_poly.pdbx_strand_id
1 'polypeptide(L)'
;MNEKIEFLPFNAINEFMLSEYRKVVFKSVFSNFASLQNSRQKSINSLIKKNVKIQGFRDSTQAPVVYKINNSISLFEKSASFSAEILSAWYELNPDLAQKVNQMLTDKGWIILPIETDRSKLPGFLIKWPAEDSFEKLTEEFRNIYPEITYSDDDISLMIVWMSNRLPYEMDAENIFSKE
;
A
#
# COMPACT_ATOMS: atom_id res chain seq x y z
N MET A 1 24.94 3.74 19.22
CA MET A 1 23.59 3.41 19.72
C MET A 1 22.98 2.43 18.75
N ASN A 2 22.48 1.27 19.20
CA ASN A 2 21.70 0.37 18.34
C ASN A 2 20.31 0.99 18.20
N GLU A 3 20.07 1.74 17.12
CA GLU A 3 18.70 2.11 16.79
C GLU A 3 17.91 0.83 16.53
N LYS A 4 16.90 0.59 17.36
CA LYS A 4 15.99 -0.54 17.18
C LYS A 4 15.04 -0.14 16.05
N ILE A 5 15.12 -0.84 14.92
CA ILE A 5 14.19 -0.59 13.81
C ILE A 5 12.80 -1.06 14.26
N GLU A 6 11.86 -0.12 14.31
CA GLU A 6 10.47 -0.39 14.65
C GLU A 6 9.60 -0.47 13.39
N PHE A 7 8.64 -1.40 13.42
CA PHE A 7 7.74 -1.66 12.30
C PHE A 7 6.29 -1.61 12.76
N LEU A 8 5.47 -0.89 12.00
CA LEU A 8 4.02 -0.98 12.09
C LEU A 8 3.51 -2.11 11.19
N PRO A 9 2.52 -2.90 11.63
CA PRO A 9 1.96 -3.94 10.79
C PRO A 9 1.28 -3.32 9.56
N PHE A 10 1.18 -4.06 8.44
CA PHE A 10 0.64 -3.49 7.19
C PHE A 10 -0.81 -3.01 7.28
N ASN A 11 -1.61 -3.50 8.24
CA ASN A 11 -2.96 -2.98 8.47
C ASN A 11 -2.95 -1.62 9.21
N ALA A 12 -1.81 -1.09 9.64
CA ALA A 12 -1.70 0.28 10.15
C ALA A 12 -1.98 1.34 9.08
N ILE A 13 -1.86 1.00 7.80
CA ILE A 13 -2.22 1.90 6.68
C ILE A 13 -3.67 2.39 6.76
N ASN A 14 -4.53 1.67 7.47
CA ASN A 14 -5.93 2.03 7.63
C ASN A 14 -6.13 3.35 8.39
N GLU A 15 -5.14 3.83 9.14
CA GLU A 15 -5.15 5.15 9.79
C GLU A 15 -4.93 6.30 8.80
N PHE A 16 -4.28 6.02 7.66
CA PHE A 16 -3.93 7.00 6.64
C PHE A 16 -4.77 6.85 5.36
N MET A 17 -5.51 5.74 5.23
CA MET A 17 -6.26 5.39 4.03
C MET A 17 -7.77 5.60 4.22
N LEU A 18 -8.34 6.49 3.40
CA LEU A 18 -9.79 6.74 3.40
C LEU A 18 -10.59 5.46 3.12
N SER A 19 -11.70 5.27 3.83
CA SER A 19 -12.55 4.08 3.71
C SER A 19 -13.11 3.87 2.29
N GLU A 20 -13.49 4.95 1.61
CA GLU A 20 -13.96 4.89 0.23
C GLU A 20 -12.82 4.61 -0.75
N TYR A 21 -11.63 5.19 -0.55
CA TYR A 21 -10.47 4.89 -1.37
C TYR A 21 -10.03 3.42 -1.22
N ARG A 22 -10.16 2.84 -0.01
CA ARG A 22 -9.95 1.40 0.19
C ARG A 22 -10.85 0.56 -0.72
N LYS A 23 -12.12 0.93 -0.90
CA LYS A 23 -13.02 0.22 -1.83
C LYS A 23 -12.55 0.35 -3.28
N VAL A 24 -11.96 1.49 -3.68
CA VAL A 24 -11.36 1.69 -5.01
C VAL A 24 -10.19 0.73 -5.23
N VAL A 25 -9.27 0.62 -4.27
CA VAL A 25 -8.15 -0.35 -4.32
C VAL A 25 -8.66 -1.78 -4.43
N PHE A 26 -9.62 -2.15 -3.58
CA PHE A 26 -10.27 -3.46 -3.63
C PHE A 26 -10.93 -3.74 -4.98
N LYS A 27 -11.66 -2.77 -5.53
CA LYS A 27 -12.29 -2.88 -6.86
C LYS A 27 -11.24 -3.09 -7.95
N SER A 28 -10.14 -2.36 -7.92
CA SER A 28 -9.03 -2.54 -8.88
C SER A 28 -8.46 -3.97 -8.81
N VAL A 29 -8.13 -4.44 -7.61
CA VAL A 29 -7.56 -5.78 -7.37
C VAL A 29 -8.52 -6.89 -7.80
N PHE A 30 -9.77 -6.86 -7.35
CA PHE A 30 -10.71 -7.96 -7.61
C PHE A 30 -11.27 -7.96 -9.03
N SER A 31 -11.34 -6.80 -9.70
CA SER A 31 -11.76 -6.74 -11.11
C SER A 31 -10.67 -7.24 -12.06
N ASN A 32 -9.41 -7.09 -11.68
CA ASN A 32 -8.25 -7.53 -12.46
C ASN A 32 -7.55 -8.76 -11.83
N PHE A 33 -8.27 -9.53 -11.01
CA PHE A 33 -7.65 -10.59 -10.21
C PHE A 33 -6.94 -11.65 -11.05
N ALA A 34 -7.47 -11.95 -12.24
CA ALA A 34 -6.92 -12.95 -13.14
C ALA A 34 -5.58 -12.53 -13.80
N SER A 35 -5.26 -11.23 -13.83
CA SER A 35 -3.99 -10.73 -14.38
C SER A 35 -2.86 -10.67 -13.34
N LEU A 36 -3.16 -10.91 -12.07
CA LEU A 36 -2.16 -10.98 -11.00
C LEU A 36 -1.26 -12.20 -11.16
N GLN A 37 -0.09 -12.18 -10.51
CA GLN A 37 0.76 -13.37 -10.46
C GLN A 37 0.05 -14.56 -9.80
N ASN A 38 0.29 -15.77 -10.29
CA ASN A 38 -0.34 -16.99 -9.77
C ASN A 38 -0.11 -17.21 -8.26
N SER A 39 1.08 -16.84 -7.76
CA SER A 39 1.41 -16.85 -6.34
C SER A 39 0.50 -15.90 -5.55
N ARG A 40 0.35 -14.66 -6.03
CA ARG A 40 -0.51 -13.62 -5.44
C ARG A 40 -1.97 -14.05 -5.39
N GLN A 41 -2.48 -14.59 -6.50
CA GLN A 41 -3.85 -15.11 -6.57
C GLN A 41 -4.10 -16.23 -5.53
N LYS A 42 -3.16 -17.18 -5.41
CA LYS A 42 -3.25 -18.28 -4.44
C LYS A 42 -3.22 -17.78 -3.00
N SER A 43 -2.32 -16.85 -2.67
CA SER A 43 -2.21 -16.28 -1.32
C SER A 43 -3.50 -15.56 -0.91
N ILE A 44 -4.03 -14.69 -1.77
CA ILE A 44 -5.27 -13.95 -1.49
C ILE A 44 -6.45 -14.92 -1.34
N ASN A 45 -6.61 -15.89 -2.26
CA ASN A 45 -7.69 -16.87 -2.17
C ASN A 45 -7.62 -17.74 -0.91
N SER A 46 -6.41 -18.12 -0.48
CA SER A 46 -6.21 -18.87 0.76
C SER A 46 -6.67 -18.06 1.98
N LEU A 47 -6.31 -16.78 2.04
CA LEU A 47 -6.74 -15.89 3.12
C LEU A 47 -8.25 -15.64 3.11
N ILE A 48 -8.87 -15.47 1.94
CA ILE A 48 -10.33 -15.34 1.81
C ILE A 48 -11.02 -16.61 2.28
N LYS A 49 -10.59 -17.78 1.80
CA LYS A 49 -11.20 -19.07 2.16
C LYS A 49 -11.13 -19.34 3.67
N LYS A 50 -10.04 -18.92 4.32
CA LYS A 50 -9.85 -19.11 5.76
C LYS A 50 -10.67 -18.13 6.61
N ASN A 51 -10.80 -16.87 6.19
CA ASN A 51 -11.24 -15.80 7.08
C ASN A 51 -12.54 -15.10 6.65
N VAL A 52 -13.01 -15.31 5.42
CA VAL A 52 -14.19 -14.63 4.89
C VAL A 52 -15.31 -15.63 4.67
N LYS A 53 -16.48 -15.35 5.23
CA LYS A 53 -17.70 -16.14 5.03
C LYS A 53 -18.74 -15.29 4.32
N ILE A 54 -19.13 -15.70 3.11
CA ILE A 54 -20.15 -15.01 2.33
C ILE A 54 -21.41 -15.89 2.31
N GLN A 55 -22.53 -15.34 2.79
CA GLN A 55 -23.80 -16.07 2.81
C GLN A 55 -24.19 -16.52 1.39
N GLY A 56 -24.61 -17.78 1.26
CA GLY A 56 -24.94 -18.39 -0.02
C GLY A 56 -23.76 -19.00 -0.78
N PHE A 57 -22.53 -18.84 -0.29
CA PHE A 57 -21.33 -19.40 -0.92
C PHE A 57 -20.64 -20.40 0.00
N ARG A 58 -20.47 -21.65 -0.47
CA ARG A 58 -19.65 -22.65 0.21
C ARG A 58 -18.15 -22.32 0.12
N ASP A 59 -17.76 -21.73 -1.01
CA ASP A 59 -16.42 -21.19 -1.24
C ASP A 59 -16.53 -19.70 -1.54
N SER A 60 -16.15 -18.86 -0.57
CA SER A 60 -16.19 -17.40 -0.68
C SER A 60 -15.32 -16.85 -1.83
N THR A 61 -14.35 -17.61 -2.34
CA THR A 61 -13.50 -17.18 -3.47
C THR A 61 -14.28 -17.11 -4.79
N GLN A 62 -15.35 -17.91 -4.91
CA GLN A 62 -16.22 -17.97 -6.08
C GLN A 62 -17.35 -16.93 -6.04
N ALA A 63 -17.44 -16.14 -4.97
CA ALA A 63 -18.44 -15.09 -4.88
C ALA A 63 -18.19 -13.97 -5.92
N PRO A 64 -19.25 -13.28 -6.37
CA PRO A 64 -19.10 -12.12 -7.24
C PRO A 64 -18.22 -11.03 -6.59
N VAL A 65 -17.55 -10.24 -7.42
CA VAL A 65 -16.56 -9.22 -7.00
C VAL A 65 -17.11 -8.31 -5.90
N VAL A 66 -18.34 -7.81 -6.05
CA VAL A 66 -18.96 -6.91 -5.06
C VAL A 66 -19.06 -7.56 -3.69
N TYR A 67 -19.47 -8.83 -3.61
CA TYR A 67 -19.53 -9.56 -2.34
C TYR A 67 -18.14 -9.80 -1.76
N LYS A 68 -17.16 -10.14 -2.59
CA LYS A 68 -15.77 -10.32 -2.15
C LYS A 68 -15.21 -9.03 -1.53
N ILE A 69 -15.44 -7.89 -2.18
CA ILE A 69 -15.01 -6.58 -1.67
C ILE A 69 -15.65 -6.32 -0.30
N ASN A 70 -16.98 -6.33 -0.24
CA ASN A 70 -17.72 -5.96 0.98
C ASN A 70 -17.35 -6.85 2.17
N ASN A 71 -17.13 -8.15 1.95
CA ASN A 71 -16.82 -9.09 3.02
C ASN A 71 -15.33 -9.15 3.38
N SER A 72 -14.43 -8.61 2.54
CA SER A 72 -12.98 -8.63 2.76
C SER A 72 -12.41 -7.34 3.37
N ILE A 73 -13.17 -6.23 3.38
CA ILE A 73 -12.73 -4.95 3.98
C ILE A 73 -12.37 -5.13 5.45
N SER A 74 -13.24 -5.79 6.25
CA SER A 74 -12.96 -5.99 7.67
C SER A 74 -11.75 -6.91 7.93
N LEU A 75 -11.43 -7.79 6.97
CA LEU A 75 -10.22 -8.61 7.04
C LEU A 75 -8.98 -7.76 6.77
N PHE A 76 -9.04 -6.83 5.83
CA PHE A 76 -7.95 -5.88 5.56
C PHE A 76 -7.62 -5.05 6.80
N GLU A 77 -8.63 -4.51 7.47
CA GLU A 77 -8.47 -3.71 8.69
C GLU A 77 -7.79 -4.47 9.83
N LYS A 78 -8.00 -5.78 9.91
CA LYS A 78 -7.59 -6.61 11.07
C LYS A 78 -6.38 -7.50 10.80
N SER A 79 -6.05 -7.77 9.54
CA SER A 79 -5.02 -8.73 9.16
C SER A 79 -3.90 -8.04 8.39
N ALA A 80 -2.73 -7.94 9.04
CA ALA A 80 -1.52 -7.43 8.42
C ALA A 80 -1.15 -8.20 7.15
N SER A 81 -1.20 -9.54 7.18
CA SER A 81 -0.88 -10.37 6.02
C SER A 81 -1.86 -10.16 4.87
N PHE A 82 -3.17 -10.04 5.15
CA PHE A 82 -4.14 -9.76 4.09
C PHE A 82 -3.97 -8.35 3.51
N SER A 83 -3.68 -7.35 4.35
CA SER A 83 -3.33 -6.01 3.89
C SER A 83 -2.12 -6.04 2.95
N ALA A 84 -1.05 -6.71 3.34
CA ALA A 84 0.16 -6.85 2.53
C ALA A 84 -0.12 -7.46 1.15
N GLU A 85 -0.92 -8.54 1.10
CA GLU A 85 -1.25 -9.21 -0.16
C GLU A 85 -2.14 -8.34 -1.07
N ILE A 86 -3.10 -7.60 -0.51
CA ILE A 86 -3.95 -6.69 -1.29
C ILE A 86 -3.14 -5.50 -1.83
N LEU A 87 -2.29 -4.89 -1.00
CA LEU A 87 -1.43 -3.78 -1.42
C LEU A 87 -0.43 -4.22 -2.49
N SER A 88 0.16 -5.41 -2.34
CA SER A 88 1.05 -5.97 -3.34
C SER A 88 0.34 -6.27 -4.65
N ALA A 89 -0.89 -6.79 -4.60
CA ALA A 89 -1.69 -7.01 -5.80
C ALA A 89 -2.05 -5.69 -6.49
N TRP A 90 -2.39 -4.65 -5.73
CA TRP A 90 -2.63 -3.33 -6.30
C TRP A 90 -1.36 -2.75 -6.94
N TYR A 91 -0.21 -2.90 -6.29
CA TYR A 91 1.09 -2.53 -6.84
C TYR A 91 1.41 -3.25 -8.16
N GLU A 92 1.20 -4.57 -8.24
CA GLU A 92 1.39 -5.39 -9.45
C GLU A 92 0.53 -4.89 -10.64
N LEU A 93 -0.64 -4.29 -10.36
CA LEU A 93 -1.55 -3.76 -11.38
C LEU A 93 -1.21 -2.33 -11.82
N ASN A 94 -0.26 -1.66 -11.15
CA ASN A 94 0.11 -0.27 -11.44
C ASN A 94 1.62 -0.11 -11.71
N PRO A 95 2.20 -0.86 -12.67
CA PRO A 95 3.64 -0.85 -12.91
C PRO A 95 4.17 0.50 -13.44
N ASP A 96 3.38 1.23 -14.23
CA ASP A 96 3.77 2.56 -14.73
C ASP A 96 3.91 3.58 -13.59
N LEU A 97 2.89 3.66 -12.71
CA LEU A 97 2.94 4.48 -11.50
C LEU A 97 4.11 4.09 -10.61
N ALA A 98 4.35 2.78 -10.41
CA ALA A 98 5.47 2.28 -9.62
C ALA A 98 6.83 2.75 -10.17
N GLN A 99 7.05 2.65 -11.48
CA GLN A 99 8.30 3.09 -12.09
C GLN A 99 8.54 4.59 -11.90
N LYS A 100 7.50 5.40 -12.05
CA LYS A 100 7.60 6.86 -11.95
C LYS A 100 7.80 7.34 -10.52
N VAL A 101 7.09 6.73 -9.56
CA VAL A 101 7.31 6.98 -8.13
C VAL A 101 8.70 6.51 -7.71
N ASN A 102 9.17 5.35 -8.19
CA ASN A 102 10.55 4.90 -7.95
C ASN A 102 11.57 5.94 -8.38
N GLN A 103 11.43 6.42 -9.62
CA GLN A 103 12.33 7.41 -10.21
C GLN A 103 12.33 8.70 -9.38
N MET A 104 11.16 9.26 -9.11
CA MET A 104 11.01 10.47 -8.31
C MET A 104 11.65 10.34 -6.92
N LEU A 105 11.35 9.26 -6.19
CA LEU A 105 11.90 9.03 -4.86
C LEU A 105 13.43 8.85 -4.88
N THR A 106 13.95 8.13 -5.89
CA THR A 106 15.40 7.92 -6.04
C THR A 106 16.13 9.21 -6.39
N ASP A 107 15.60 10.03 -7.30
CA ASP A 107 16.17 11.33 -7.67
C ASP A 107 16.21 12.30 -6.50
N LYS A 108 15.23 12.19 -5.59
CA LYS A 108 15.16 12.92 -4.33
C LYS A 108 16.12 12.39 -3.25
N GLY A 109 16.77 11.25 -3.50
CA GLY A 109 17.72 10.63 -2.57
C GLY A 109 17.09 9.72 -1.52
N TRP A 110 15.83 9.30 -1.69
CA TRP A 110 15.24 8.31 -0.79
C TRP A 110 15.93 6.95 -0.95
N ILE A 111 16.31 6.35 0.17
CA ILE A 111 16.81 4.98 0.21
C ILE A 111 15.61 4.04 0.28
N ILE A 112 15.25 3.47 -0.87
CA ILE A 112 14.16 2.50 -1.03
C ILE A 112 14.67 1.16 -1.55
N LEU A 113 13.91 0.10 -1.26
CA LEU A 113 14.23 -1.24 -1.78
C LEU A 113 14.01 -1.31 -3.29
N PRO A 114 14.71 -2.22 -4.00
CA PRO A 114 14.50 -2.41 -5.44
C PRO A 114 13.02 -2.66 -5.81
N ILE A 115 12.64 -2.22 -7.01
CA ILE A 115 11.25 -2.27 -7.50
C ILE A 115 10.70 -3.71 -7.57
N GLU A 116 11.56 -4.68 -7.81
CA GLU A 116 11.26 -6.11 -7.87
C GLU A 116 11.08 -6.78 -6.50
N THR A 117 11.36 -6.07 -5.41
CA THR A 117 11.27 -6.64 -4.05
C THR A 117 9.81 -6.94 -3.68
N ASP A 118 9.51 -8.20 -3.31
CA ASP A 118 8.22 -8.59 -2.74
C ASP A 118 8.07 -8.06 -1.31
N ARG A 119 7.60 -6.81 -1.23
CA ARG A 119 7.36 -6.09 0.03
C ARG A 119 6.31 -6.76 0.90
N SER A 120 5.46 -7.65 0.36
CA SER A 120 4.51 -8.44 1.15
C SER A 120 5.19 -9.38 2.17
N LYS A 121 6.49 -9.62 2.02
CA LYS A 121 7.31 -10.46 2.91
C LYS A 121 8.03 -9.68 4.01
N LEU A 122 7.97 -8.35 3.99
CA LEU A 122 8.55 -7.52 5.04
C LEU A 122 7.72 -7.61 6.33
N PRO A 123 8.31 -7.30 7.50
CA PRO A 123 7.58 -7.36 8.77
C PRO A 123 6.48 -6.28 8.89
N GLY A 124 6.52 -5.23 8.07
CA GLY A 124 5.59 -4.12 8.09
C GLY A 124 6.19 -2.84 7.53
N PHE A 125 5.54 -1.70 7.81
CA PHE A 125 6.02 -0.36 7.46
C PHE A 125 7.02 0.15 8.49
N LEU A 126 8.09 0.80 8.02
CA LEU A 126 8.94 1.63 8.86
C LEU A 126 8.17 2.87 9.33
N ILE A 127 8.50 3.36 10.52
CA ILE A 127 7.80 4.51 11.13
C ILE A 127 8.46 5.87 10.84
N LYS A 128 9.73 5.86 10.43
CA LYS A 128 10.50 7.07 10.14
C LYS A 128 10.22 7.59 8.75
N TRP A 129 9.60 8.76 8.69
CA TRP A 129 9.35 9.50 7.45
C TRP A 129 10.29 10.71 7.34
N PRO A 130 10.89 10.98 6.17
CA PRO A 130 11.77 12.13 6.00
C PRO A 130 11.05 13.45 6.38
N ALA A 131 11.59 14.20 7.35
CA ALA A 131 10.92 15.38 7.90
C ALA A 131 10.64 16.50 6.88
N GLU A 132 11.41 16.55 5.80
CA GLU A 132 11.22 17.57 4.75
C GLU A 132 10.02 17.27 3.84
N ASP A 133 9.50 16.05 3.86
CA ASP A 133 8.49 15.57 2.92
C ASP A 133 7.13 15.36 3.58
N SER A 134 6.08 15.83 2.92
CA SER A 134 4.68 15.52 3.24
C SER A 134 4.01 14.87 2.04
N PHE A 135 2.83 14.27 2.23
CA PHE A 135 2.06 13.72 1.11
C PHE A 135 1.76 14.79 0.06
N GLU A 136 1.39 16.00 0.49
CA GLU A 136 1.09 17.13 -0.38
C GLU A 136 2.31 17.54 -1.21
N LYS A 137 3.48 17.66 -0.57
CA LYS A 137 4.73 18.00 -1.28
C LYS A 137 5.09 16.94 -2.32
N LEU A 138 5.02 15.66 -1.94
CA LEU A 138 5.41 14.57 -2.85
C LEU A 138 4.41 14.40 -4.00
N THR A 139 3.11 14.61 -3.75
CA THR A 139 2.10 14.58 -4.81
C THR A 139 2.23 15.77 -5.75
N GLU A 140 2.45 16.98 -5.23
CA GLU A 140 2.72 18.17 -6.05
C GLU A 140 3.98 17.99 -6.91
N GLU A 141 5.07 17.47 -6.31
CA GLU A 141 6.31 17.18 -7.03
C GLU A 141 6.10 16.14 -8.14
N PHE A 142 5.36 15.05 -7.85
CA PHE A 142 5.00 14.05 -8.85
C PHE A 142 4.24 14.68 -10.03
N ARG A 143 3.28 15.57 -9.76
CA ARG A 143 2.49 16.26 -10.80
C ARG A 143 3.35 17.21 -11.65
N ASN A 144 4.33 17.87 -11.03
CA ASN A 144 5.24 18.76 -11.74
C ASN A 144 6.16 17.99 -12.69
N ILE A 145 6.60 16.79 -12.28
CA ILE A 145 7.47 15.92 -13.09
C ILE A 145 6.67 15.22 -14.19
N TYR A 146 5.44 14.79 -13.91
CA TYR A 146 4.59 14.01 -14.82
C TYR A 146 3.19 14.63 -14.99
N PRO A 147 3.08 15.81 -15.63
CA PRO A 147 1.82 16.56 -15.72
C PRO A 147 0.75 15.87 -16.58
N GLU A 148 1.14 14.97 -17.48
CA GLU A 148 0.23 14.23 -18.36
C GLU A 148 -0.48 13.05 -17.68
N ILE A 149 -0.08 12.71 -16.46
CA ILE A 149 -0.54 11.51 -15.76
C ILE A 149 -1.80 11.75 -14.96
N THR A 150 -2.75 10.82 -15.07
CA THR A 150 -4.11 10.94 -14.55
C THR A 150 -4.40 10.09 -13.30
N TYR A 151 -3.40 9.46 -12.68
CA TYR A 151 -3.59 8.80 -11.37
C TYR A 151 -4.12 9.79 -10.34
N SER A 152 -4.86 9.36 -9.32
CA SER A 152 -5.29 10.25 -8.24
C SER A 152 -4.15 10.54 -7.26
N ASP A 153 -4.29 11.57 -6.43
CA ASP A 153 -3.31 11.84 -5.37
C ASP A 153 -3.29 10.72 -4.31
N ASP A 154 -4.43 10.05 -4.11
CA ASP A 154 -4.52 8.85 -3.27
C ASP A 154 -3.68 7.69 -3.86
N ASP A 155 -3.74 7.46 -5.17
CA ASP A 155 -2.93 6.44 -5.85
C ASP A 155 -1.44 6.75 -5.75
N ILE A 156 -1.06 8.01 -5.98
CA ILE A 156 0.33 8.45 -5.85
C ILE A 156 0.82 8.26 -4.41
N SER A 157 0.03 8.69 -3.42
CA SER A 157 0.37 8.57 -2.00
C SER A 157 0.48 7.11 -1.57
N LEU A 158 -0.45 6.25 -2.00
CA LEU A 158 -0.42 4.82 -1.71
C LEU A 158 0.83 4.16 -2.32
N MET A 159 1.18 4.53 -3.55
CA MET A 159 2.38 4.02 -4.21
C MET A 159 3.64 4.47 -3.46
N ILE A 160 3.73 5.73 -3.04
CA ILE A 160 4.87 6.23 -2.24
C ILE A 160 5.00 5.44 -0.94
N VAL A 161 3.92 5.28 -0.17
CA VAL A 161 3.90 4.51 1.09
C VAL A 161 4.38 3.09 0.86
N TRP A 162 3.82 2.42 -0.15
CA TRP A 162 4.16 1.04 -0.46
C TRP A 162 5.61 0.89 -0.91
N MET A 163 6.05 1.72 -1.85
CA MET A 163 7.39 1.64 -2.43
C MET A 163 8.50 1.98 -1.44
N SER A 164 8.28 3.02 -0.63
CA SER A 164 9.22 3.40 0.43
C SER A 164 9.17 2.47 1.64
N ASN A 165 8.11 1.66 1.76
CA ASN A 165 7.81 0.82 2.91
C ASN A 165 7.79 1.62 4.22
N ARG A 166 7.21 2.83 4.20
CA ARG A 166 7.16 3.76 5.34
C ARG A 166 5.76 4.33 5.53
N LEU A 167 5.40 4.61 6.77
CA LEU A 167 4.25 5.43 7.15
C LEU A 167 4.74 6.65 7.95
N PRO A 168 4.12 7.84 7.79
CA PRO A 168 4.47 9.04 8.54
C PRO A 168 3.90 8.98 9.96
N TYR A 169 4.42 8.05 10.76
CA TYR A 169 4.05 7.90 12.17
C TYR A 169 5.00 8.69 13.07
N GLU A 170 6.30 8.60 12.81
CA GLU A 170 7.32 9.49 13.35
C GLU A 170 7.83 10.37 12.21
N MET A 171 7.34 11.61 12.16
CA MET A 171 8.06 12.67 11.46
C MET A 171 9.27 12.99 12.34
N ASP A 172 10.51 12.91 11.82
CA ASP A 172 11.71 13.17 12.63
C ASP A 172 11.58 14.54 13.34
N ALA A 173 11.18 14.49 14.62
CA ALA A 173 10.88 15.66 15.44
C ALA A 173 12.16 16.38 15.91
N GLU A 174 13.35 15.88 15.53
CA GLU A 174 14.63 16.48 15.87
C GLU A 174 14.86 17.84 15.19
N ASN A 175 14.04 18.23 14.20
CA ASN A 175 14.05 19.57 13.61
C ASN A 175 13.00 20.54 14.19
N ILE A 176 12.17 20.14 15.15
CA ILE A 176 11.18 21.03 15.76
C ILE A 176 11.77 21.79 16.97
N PHE A 177 12.81 21.27 17.62
CA PHE A 177 13.40 21.88 18.83
C PHE A 177 14.82 22.44 18.65
N SER A 178 15.32 22.59 17.42
CA SER A 178 16.61 23.22 17.11
C SER A 178 16.46 24.65 16.56
N LYS A 179 15.49 25.40 17.11
CA LYS A 179 15.50 26.86 17.12
C LYS A 179 15.40 27.35 18.56
N GLU A 180 16.55 27.50 19.20
CA GLU A 180 16.99 28.69 19.95
C GLU A 180 18.42 28.50 20.47
#